data_AF-A0A951EYC3-F1
#
_entry.id   AF-A0A951EYC3-F1
#
_cell.length_a   1.000
_cell.length_b   1.000
_cell.length_c   1.000
_cell.angle_alpha   90.00
_cell.angle_beta   90.00
_cell.angle_gamma   90.00
#
_symmetry.space_group_name_H-M   'P 1'
#
loop_
_entity.id
_entity.type
_entity.pdbx_description
1 polymer ?
#
loop_
_entity_poly.entity_id
_entity_poly.type
_entity_poly.pdbx_seq_one_letter_code
_entity_poly.pdbx_strand_id
1 'polypeptide(L)'
;VGLTVIPDSAPSMIIFPAKNGDAFTLRLRRPSDPHRIGLNWVYIEPSTAKVLRVDRFDQQPRDVQIIRLLTPLHYGTIGGYATRILWVITGLMPGLFFVTALLMWWNRTLSKKWRRARRSIPAFAAEPTAVAR
;
A
#
# COMPACT_ATOMS: atom_id res chain seq x y z
N VAL A 1 -6.38 -10.77 33.84
CA VAL A 1 -5.23 -9.93 34.25
C VAL A 1 -4.76 -8.96 33.16
N GLY A 2 -4.63 -9.37 31.88
CA GLY A 2 -4.21 -8.43 30.82
C GLY A 2 -5.25 -7.36 30.42
N LEU A 3 -6.54 -7.71 30.40
CA LEU A 3 -7.63 -6.80 29.96
C LEU A 3 -7.95 -5.67 30.94
N THR A 4 -7.59 -5.82 32.21
CA THR A 4 -7.80 -4.81 33.24
C THR A 4 -6.82 -3.64 33.13
N VAL A 5 -5.73 -3.78 32.37
CA VAL A 5 -4.66 -2.78 32.29
C VAL A 5 -4.89 -1.75 31.18
N ILE A 6 -5.64 -2.12 30.15
CA ILE A 6 -6.10 -1.20 29.11
C ILE A 6 -7.63 -1.34 29.01
N PRO A 7 -8.39 -0.42 29.62
CA PRO A 7 -9.85 -0.47 29.54
C PRO A 7 -10.32 -0.34 28.10
N ASP A 8 -11.48 -0.93 27.81
CA ASP A 8 -12.13 -0.94 26.49
C ASP A 8 -11.24 -1.49 25.36
N SER A 9 -10.35 -2.43 25.69
CA SER A 9 -9.49 -3.09 24.70
C SER A 9 -9.84 -4.56 24.51
N ALA A 10 -9.76 -5.02 23.27
CA ALA A 10 -9.89 -6.41 22.90
C ALA A 10 -8.52 -7.00 22.52
N PRO A 11 -8.22 -8.24 22.90
CA PRO A 11 -7.00 -8.89 22.47
C PRO A 11 -7.08 -9.19 20.98
N SER A 12 -6.10 -8.71 20.22
CA SER A 12 -6.05 -8.87 18.76
C SER A 12 -5.04 -9.93 18.33
N MET A 13 -3.99 -10.13 19.12
CA MET A 13 -2.91 -11.06 18.80
C MET A 13 -2.20 -11.51 20.06
N ILE A 14 -1.84 -12.79 20.10
CA ILE A 14 -0.98 -13.38 21.13
C ILE A 14 0.31 -13.81 20.44
N ILE A 15 1.44 -13.31 20.93
CA ILE A 15 2.76 -13.67 20.44
C ILE A 15 3.43 -14.52 21.52
N PHE A 16 3.72 -15.75 21.15
CA PHE A 16 4.39 -16.72 22.01
C PHE A 16 5.88 -16.38 22.12
N PRO A 17 6.51 -16.60 23.29
CA PRO A 17 7.94 -16.41 23.45
C PRO A 17 8.74 -17.34 22.54
N ALA A 18 9.81 -16.83 21.95
CA ALA A 18 10.67 -17.61 21.05
C ALA A 18 11.66 -18.49 21.83
N LYS A 19 12.01 -18.11 23.06
CA LYS A 19 12.89 -18.85 23.96
C LYS A 19 12.21 -19.05 25.31
N ASN A 20 12.58 -20.13 25.98
CA ASN A 20 12.16 -20.37 27.37
C ASN A 20 12.63 -19.22 28.27
N GLY A 21 11.68 -18.59 28.97
CA GLY A 21 11.93 -17.44 29.85
C GLY A 21 11.55 -16.09 29.26
N ASP A 22 11.32 -15.98 27.95
CA ASP A 22 10.82 -14.74 27.34
C ASP A 22 9.36 -14.49 27.72
N ALA A 23 8.96 -13.22 27.73
CA ALA A 23 7.58 -12.82 28.03
C ALA A 23 6.62 -13.15 26.88
N PHE A 24 5.40 -13.56 27.22
CA PHE A 24 4.28 -13.51 26.29
C PHE A 24 3.95 -12.07 25.94
N THR A 25 3.71 -11.80 24.66
CA THR A 25 3.25 -10.47 24.25
C THR A 25 1.81 -10.55 23.78
N LEU A 26 0.93 -9.85 24.48
CA LEU A 26 -0.45 -9.62 24.05
C LEU A 26 -0.53 -8.28 23.33
N ARG A 27 -1.07 -8.30 22.12
CA ARG A 27 -1.46 -7.08 21.42
C ARG A 27 -2.92 -6.80 21.72
N LEU A 28 -3.18 -5.57 22.17
CA LEU A 28 -4.51 -5.11 22.53
C LEU A 28 -4.92 -4.00 21.56
N ARG A 29 -6.19 -4.05 21.13
CA ARG A 29 -6.82 -3.08 20.25
C ARG A 29 -7.92 -2.33 20.98
N ARG A 30 -7.86 -1.01 20.93
CA ARG A 30 -8.98 -0.13 21.31
C ARG A 30 -9.83 0.23 20.08
N PRO A 31 -11.13 0.56 20.27
CA PRO A 31 -11.99 1.06 19.20
C PRO A 31 -11.42 2.29 18.48
N SER A 32 -10.70 3.15 19.21
CA SER A 32 -10.08 4.36 18.69
C SER A 32 -8.70 4.14 18.05
N ASP A 33 -8.14 2.93 18.06
CA ASP A 33 -6.83 2.69 17.48
C ASP A 33 -6.86 2.84 15.94
N PRO A 34 -5.91 3.58 15.34
CA PRO A 34 -5.86 3.80 13.89
C PRO A 34 -5.46 2.54 13.10
N HIS A 35 -5.07 1.48 13.80
CA HIS A 35 -4.62 0.23 13.20
C HIS A 35 -5.54 -0.93 13.57
N ARG A 36 -5.89 -1.75 12.58
CA ARG A 36 -6.89 -2.83 12.68
C ARG A 36 -6.62 -3.91 13.73
N ILE A 37 -5.36 -4.10 14.12
CA ILE A 37 -4.92 -5.04 15.15
C ILE A 37 -4.43 -4.31 16.41
N GLY A 38 -4.67 -3.01 16.52
CA GLY A 38 -4.28 -2.19 17.68
C GLY A 38 -2.81 -1.78 17.68
N LEU A 39 -2.50 -0.78 18.50
CA LEU A 39 -1.13 -0.27 18.71
C LEU A 39 -0.74 -0.32 20.19
N ASN A 40 -1.30 -1.26 20.95
CA ASN A 40 -1.00 -1.42 22.37
C ASN A 40 -0.45 -2.83 22.63
N TRP A 41 0.60 -2.92 23.44
CA TRP A 41 1.26 -4.19 23.77
C TRP A 41 1.33 -4.38 25.29
N VAL A 42 1.11 -5.61 25.73
CA VAL A 42 1.24 -6.01 27.13
C VAL A 42 2.16 -7.23 27.20
N TYR A 43 3.20 -7.14 28.00
CA TYR A 43 4.19 -8.18 28.19
C TYR A 43 3.89 -8.91 29.51
N ILE A 44 3.78 -10.23 29.47
CA ILE A 44 3.34 -11.06 30.59
C ILE A 44 4.35 -12.19 30.83
N GLU A 45 4.70 -12.42 32.08
CA GLU A 45 5.55 -13.53 32.49
C GLU A 45 4.82 -14.89 32.31
N PRO A 46 5.44 -15.89 31.66
CA PRO A 46 4.80 -17.17 31.35
C PRO A 46 4.33 -17.99 32.55
N SER A 47 5.14 -18.02 33.61
CA SER A 47 4.96 -18.92 34.75
C SER A 47 3.98 -18.36 35.79
N THR A 48 3.96 -17.05 35.97
CA THR A 48 3.19 -16.37 37.03
C THR A 48 2.00 -15.57 36.51
N ALA A 49 1.88 -15.40 35.19
CA ALA A 49 0.93 -14.49 34.55
C ALA A 49 1.03 -13.02 35.03
N LYS A 50 2.18 -12.62 35.60
CA LYS A 50 2.43 -11.26 36.04
C LYS A 50 2.67 -10.33 34.85
N VAL A 51 2.06 -9.15 34.86
CA VAL A 51 2.30 -8.12 33.85
C VAL A 51 3.67 -7.48 34.11
N LEU A 52 4.55 -7.57 33.13
CA LEU A 52 5.92 -7.04 33.18
C LEU A 52 5.98 -5.62 32.62
N ARG A 53 5.30 -5.36 31.50
CA ARG A 53 5.31 -4.05 30.82
C ARG A 53 4.04 -3.82 30.02
N VAL A 54 3.64 -2.55 29.91
CA VAL A 54 2.50 -2.11 29.12
C VAL A 54 2.94 -0.94 28.24
N ASP A 55 2.93 -1.16 26.93
CA ASP A 55 3.25 -0.14 25.95
C ASP A 55 1.95 0.34 25.31
N ARG A 56 1.39 1.43 25.84
CA ARG A 56 0.18 2.05 25.27
C ARG A 56 0.54 3.09 24.24
N PHE A 57 -0.19 3.11 23.12
CA PHE A 57 0.05 4.07 22.04
C PHE A 57 -0.09 5.54 22.50
N ASP A 58 -1.12 5.83 23.29
CA ASP A 58 -1.44 7.17 23.79
C ASP A 58 -0.44 7.72 24.82
N GLN A 59 0.33 6.83 25.47
CA GLN A 59 1.31 7.20 26.49
C GLN A 59 2.75 7.24 25.96
N GLN A 60 2.96 6.89 24.69
CA GLN A 60 4.30 6.89 24.11
C GLN A 60 4.75 8.30 23.70
N PRO A 61 6.08 8.52 23.64
CA PRO A 61 6.65 9.72 23.02
C PRO A 61 6.15 9.94 21.59
N ARG A 62 6.04 11.20 21.16
CA ARG A 62 5.45 11.57 19.85
C ARG A 62 6.22 10.99 18.67
N ASP A 63 7.54 10.95 18.77
CA ASP A 63 8.44 10.30 17.80
C ASP A 63 8.09 8.82 17.62
N VAL A 64 7.90 8.08 18.71
CA VAL A 64 7.49 6.68 18.65
C VAL A 64 6.08 6.54 18.08
N GLN A 65 5.14 7.41 18.44
CA GLN A 65 3.79 7.40 17.88
C GLN A 65 3.80 7.59 16.36
N ILE A 66 4.57 8.55 15.84
CA ILE A 66 4.71 8.81 14.40
C ILE A 66 5.23 7.55 13.69
N ILE A 67 6.28 6.92 14.22
CA ILE A 67 6.84 5.69 13.66
C ILE A 67 5.78 4.58 13.63
N ARG A 68 4.99 4.42 14.69
CA ARG A 68 3.92 3.40 14.75
C ARG A 68 2.76 3.70 13.79
N LEU A 69 2.51 4.96 13.46
CA LEU A 69 1.49 5.37 12.48
C LEU A 69 1.91 5.10 11.03
N LEU A 70 3.19 4.85 10.75
CA LEU A 70 3.65 4.47 9.40
C LEU A 70 2.98 3.18 8.91
N THR A 71 2.72 2.22 9.80
CA THR A 71 2.06 0.96 9.44
C THR A 71 0.60 1.17 8.99
N PRO A 72 -0.31 1.80 9.76
CA PRO A 72 -1.65 2.09 9.28
C PRO A 72 -1.65 3.07 8.10
N LEU A 73 -0.68 3.97 7.99
CA LEU A 73 -0.51 4.82 6.80
C LEU A 73 -0.16 4.00 5.56
N HIS A 74 0.78 3.05 5.68
CA HIS A 74 1.17 2.14 4.60
C HIS A 74 -0.03 1.35 4.07
N TYR A 75 -0.90 0.87 4.95
CA TYR A 75 -2.14 0.20 4.57
C TYR A 75 -3.27 1.15 4.13
N GLY A 76 -3.07 2.47 4.19
CA GLY A 76 -4.09 3.47 3.86
C GLY A 76 -5.29 3.45 4.81
N THR A 77 -5.15 2.95 6.05
CA THR A 77 -6.27 2.79 7.00
C THR A 77 -6.42 3.92 7.99
N ILE A 78 -5.48 4.87 8.03
CA ILE A 78 -5.42 5.92 9.05
C ILE A 78 -6.63 6.87 9.06
N GLY A 79 -7.24 7.13 7.90
CA GLY A 79 -8.40 8.02 7.74
C GLY A 79 -9.64 7.31 7.19
N GLY A 80 -9.76 5.99 7.40
CA GLY A 80 -10.90 5.21 6.93
C GLY A 80 -10.99 5.15 5.41
N TYR A 81 -12.19 5.36 4.85
CA TYR A 81 -12.42 5.23 3.41
C TYR A 81 -11.73 6.31 2.57
N ALA A 82 -11.61 7.54 3.09
CA ALA A 82 -10.95 8.64 2.37
C ALA A 82 -9.50 8.29 2.00
N THR A 83 -8.72 7.82 2.97
CA THR A 83 -7.32 7.43 2.74
C THR A 83 -7.19 6.19 1.86
N ARG A 84 -8.14 5.26 1.93
CA ARG A 84 -8.17 4.07 1.05
C ARG A 84 -8.39 4.44 -0.40
N ILE A 85 -9.33 5.34 -0.69
CA ILE A 85 -9.61 5.82 -2.06
C ILE A 85 -8.36 6.52 -2.61
N LEU A 86 -7.74 7.39 -1.82
CA LEU A 86 -6.51 8.07 -2.22
C LEU A 86 -5.36 7.10 -2.53
N TRP A 87 -5.24 6.00 -1.76
CA TRP A 87 -4.27 4.95 -2.02
C TRP A 87 -4.52 4.21 -3.34
N VAL A 88 -5.77 3.92 -3.66
CA VAL A 88 -6.14 3.30 -4.95
C VAL A 88 -5.77 4.22 -6.10
N ILE A 89 -6.13 5.50 -6.02
CA ILE A 89 -5.81 6.49 -7.08
C ILE A 89 -4.29 6.58 -7.26
N THR A 90 -3.55 6.72 -6.17
CA THR A 90 -2.09 6.81 -6.19
C THR A 90 -1.45 5.53 -6.74
N GLY A 91 -2.00 4.36 -6.42
CA GLY A 91 -1.54 3.07 -6.93
C GLY A 91 -1.78 2.87 -8.44
N LEU A 92 -2.79 3.52 -9.01
CA LEU A 92 -3.08 3.48 -10.44
C LEU A 92 -2.23 4.46 -11.26
N MET A 93 -1.69 5.52 -10.64
CA MET A 93 -0.88 6.54 -11.33
C MET A 93 0.33 5.95 -12.07
N PRO A 94 1.15 5.05 -11.51
CA PRO A 94 2.26 4.43 -12.24
C PRO A 94 1.81 3.68 -13.50
N GLY A 95 0.68 2.97 -13.44
CA GLY A 95 0.12 2.28 -14.60
C GLY A 95 -0.32 3.25 -15.70
N LEU A 96 -1.01 4.33 -15.31
CA LEU A 96 -1.40 5.40 -16.22
C LEU A 96 -0.17 6.07 -16.86
N PHE A 97 0.85 6.37 -16.08
CA PHE A 97 2.10 6.96 -16.57
C PHE A 97 2.87 6.00 -17.48
N PHE A 98 2.85 4.70 -17.20
CA PHE A 98 3.47 3.71 -18.07
C PHE A 98 2.78 3.64 -19.43
N VAL A 99 1.44 3.56 -19.47
CA VAL A 99 0.67 3.52 -20.72
C VAL A 99 0.90 4.79 -21.53
N THR A 100 0.83 5.96 -20.89
CA THR A 100 1.06 7.24 -21.58
C THR A 100 2.48 7.35 -22.13
N ALA A 101 3.50 6.96 -21.36
CA ALA A 101 4.89 6.92 -21.82
C ALA A 101 5.06 5.98 -23.03
N LEU A 102 4.43 4.80 -23.00
CA LEU A 102 4.49 3.83 -24.10
C LEU A 102 3.82 4.36 -25.37
N LEU A 103 2.64 4.99 -25.26
CA LEU A 103 1.95 5.62 -26.38
C LEU A 103 2.76 6.76 -27.00
N MET A 104 3.39 7.61 -26.16
CA MET A 104 4.26 8.69 -26.63
C MET A 104 5.48 8.14 -27.37
N TRP A 105 6.13 7.09 -26.85
CA TRP A 105 7.25 6.43 -27.49
C TRP A 105 6.87 5.82 -28.84
N TRP A 106 5.72 5.13 -28.90
CA TRP A 106 5.20 4.53 -30.12
C TRP A 106 4.93 5.58 -31.20
N ASN A 107 4.23 6.67 -30.86
CA ASN A 107 3.91 7.74 -31.80
C ASN A 107 5.16 8.48 -32.31
N ARG A 108 6.15 8.70 -31.43
CA ARG A 108 7.40 9.37 -31.81
C ARG A 108 8.25 8.50 -32.75
N THR A 109 8.36 7.20 -32.46
CA THR A 109 9.39 6.33 -33.06
C THR A 109 8.84 5.50 -34.21
N LEU A 110 7.70 4.83 -34.01
CA LEU A 110 7.17 3.85 -34.95
C LEU A 110 6.21 4.50 -35.95
N SER A 111 5.37 5.44 -35.53
CA SER A 111 4.47 6.14 -36.46
C SER A 111 5.20 7.00 -37.51
N LYS A 112 6.44 7.45 -37.24
CA LYS A 112 7.27 8.13 -38.26
C LYS A 112 7.84 7.13 -39.27
N LYS A 113 8.31 5.96 -38.82
CA LYS A 113 8.79 4.87 -39.70
C LYS A 113 7.66 4.31 -40.57
N TRP A 114 6.50 4.07 -39.98
CA TRP A 114 5.30 3.59 -40.69
C TRP A 114 4.77 4.60 -41.70
N ARG A 115 4.74 5.91 -41.37
CA ARG A 115 4.37 6.94 -42.35
C ARG A 115 5.36 7.07 -43.52
N ARG A 116 6.67 6.91 -43.28
CA ARG A 116 7.66 6.87 -44.37
C ARG A 116 7.47 5.63 -45.24
N ALA A 117 7.36 4.45 -44.64
CA ALA A 117 7.15 3.19 -45.35
C ALA A 117 5.87 3.21 -46.22
N ARG A 118 4.81 3.88 -45.73
CA ARG A 118 3.53 4.00 -46.43
C ARG A 118 3.53 5.06 -47.54
N ARG A 119 4.42 6.07 -47.47
CA ARG A 119 4.67 7.05 -48.54
C ARG A 119 5.62 6.53 -49.62
N SER A 120 6.46 5.54 -49.30
CA SER A 120 7.37 4.91 -50.26
C SER A 120 6.73 3.81 -51.09
N ILE A 121 5.43 3.53 -50.93
CA ILE A 121 4.67 2.72 -51.89
C ILE A 121 4.35 3.65 -53.06
N PRO A 122 5.01 3.53 -54.23
CA PRO A 122 4.68 4.35 -55.37
C PRO A 122 3.22 4.08 -55.76
N ALA A 123 2.47 5.14 -56.09
CA ALA A 123 1.16 5.03 -56.69
C ALA A 123 1.30 4.45 -58.11
N PHE A 124 1.61 3.17 -58.20
CA PHE A 124 1.57 2.42 -59.44
C PHE A 124 0.14 1.91 -59.61
N ALA A 125 -0.68 2.68 -60.33
CA ALA A 125 -1.89 2.26 -61.05
C ALA A 125 -2.92 3.40 -61.13
N ALA A 126 -2.60 4.44 -61.89
CA ALA A 126 -3.62 5.27 -62.53
C ALA A 126 -3.00 5.92 -63.77
N GLU A 127 -2.51 5.11 -64.71
CA GLU A 127 -2.43 5.57 -66.10
C GLU A 127 -3.81 5.36 -66.72
N PRO A 128 -4.56 6.42 -67.08
CA PRO A 128 -5.69 6.25 -67.96
C PRO A 128 -5.11 5.89 -69.33
N THR A 129 -5.37 4.66 -69.79
CA THR A 129 -5.04 4.25 -71.15
C THR A 129 -5.77 5.17 -72.12
N ALA A 130 -5.04 6.18 -72.60
CA ALA A 130 -5.40 6.99 -73.75
C ALA A 130 -5.40 6.08 -74.97
N VAL A 131 -6.55 5.48 -75.26
CA VAL A 131 -6.78 4.82 -76.54
C VAL A 131 -6.97 5.92 -77.56
N ALA A 132 -5.91 6.12 -78.35
CA ALA A 132 -5.88 6.98 -79.51
C ALA A 132 -6.69 6.35 -80.65
N ARG A 133 -7.52 7.20 -81.28
CA ARG A 133 -8.11 7.12 -82.63
C ARG A 133 -9.04 5.97 -82.97
#